data_AF-A0A3C1VPR2-F1
#
_entry.id   AF-A0A3C1VPR2-F1
#
_cell.length_a   1.000
_cell.length_b   1.000
_cell.length_c   1.000
_cell.angle_alpha   90.00
_cell.angle_beta   90.00
_cell.angle_gamma   90.00
#
_symmetry.space_group_name_H-M   'P 1'
#
loop_
_entity.id
_entity.type
_entity.pdbx_description
1 polymer ?
#
loop_
_entity_poly.entity_id
_entity_poly.type
_entity_poly.pdbx_seq_one_letter_code
_entity_poly.pdbx_strand_id
1 'polypeptide(L)'
;MRSVYLVILLLMLIPDTHGAENGTPWHGSDFIAAELQRTRSDPDSTVSVSIAAPRDYVFDFLSTRLDEYADGAAALRFDHAGSASTGRLARGSLRITTMDNGETLAQRFLLLTAPTEFAYYTNMELSTLSVPLDYSITRYSLTETNYENTELSVTVSYQASSKLFAHIVR
;
A
#
# COMPACT_ATOMS: atom_id res chain seq x y z
N MET A 1 -41.73 -16.45 -35.74
CA MET A 1 -41.11 -15.32 -35.01
C MET A 1 -40.30 -15.94 -33.87
N ARG A 2 -39.06 -16.44 -34.09
CA ARG A 2 -37.74 -15.76 -33.96
C ARG A 2 -37.70 -14.77 -32.77
N SER A 3 -36.75 -14.78 -31.84
CA SER A 3 -35.63 -15.64 -31.44
C SER A 3 -35.10 -15.09 -30.10
N VAL A 4 -34.47 -15.95 -29.31
CA VAL A 4 -33.71 -15.76 -28.04
C VAL A 4 -32.70 -14.60 -28.07
N TYR A 5 -32.42 -13.94 -26.93
CA TYR A 5 -31.09 -13.45 -26.43
C TYR A 5 -31.31 -12.86 -25.01
N LEU A 6 -31.00 -13.51 -23.88
CA LEU A 6 -29.68 -13.72 -23.25
C LEU A 6 -28.63 -12.64 -23.60
N VAL A 7 -28.54 -11.59 -22.78
CA VAL A 7 -27.42 -10.63 -22.82
C VAL A 7 -26.38 -11.09 -21.81
N ILE A 8 -25.43 -11.87 -22.32
CA ILE A 8 -24.10 -12.05 -21.73
C ILE A 8 -23.33 -10.77 -22.03
N LEU A 9 -22.95 -9.98 -21.02
CA LEU A 9 -21.98 -8.91 -21.19
C LEU A 9 -20.60 -9.45 -20.78
N LEU A 10 -19.90 -9.99 -21.77
CA LEU A 10 -18.52 -10.46 -21.69
C LEU A 10 -17.60 -9.33 -22.18
N LEU A 11 -16.54 -9.07 -21.41
CA LEU A 11 -15.28 -8.43 -21.81
C LEU A 11 -15.30 -6.96 -22.25
N MET A 12 -14.92 -6.07 -21.32
CA MET A 12 -13.85 -5.12 -21.63
C MET A 12 -12.52 -5.75 -21.20
N LEU A 13 -11.96 -6.52 -22.13
CA LEU A 13 -10.52 -6.74 -22.27
C LEU A 13 -9.88 -5.35 -22.44
N ILE A 14 -9.10 -4.90 -21.47
CA ILE A 14 -8.09 -3.87 -21.72
C ILE A 14 -6.76 -4.64 -21.83
N PRO A 15 -6.19 -4.82 -23.03
CA PRO A 15 -4.81 -5.24 -23.14
C PRO A 15 -3.88 -4.01 -23.05
N ASP A 16 -2.82 -4.22 -22.26
CA ASP A 16 -1.48 -3.66 -22.31
C ASP A 16 -1.22 -2.17 -22.07
N THR A 17 -0.58 -1.91 -20.92
CA THR A 17 0.81 -1.42 -20.93
C THR A 17 1.57 -2.07 -19.77
N HIS A 18 2.58 -2.90 -20.10
CA HIS A 18 3.57 -3.37 -19.13
C HIS A 18 4.15 -2.19 -18.35
N GLY A 19 3.93 -2.22 -17.03
CA GLY A 19 4.41 -1.20 -16.10
C GLY A 19 4.52 -1.83 -14.72
N ALA A 20 5.69 -2.43 -14.47
CA ALA A 20 6.14 -3.02 -13.21
C ALA A 20 5.37 -4.26 -12.70
N GLU A 21 5.41 -5.32 -13.49
CA GLU A 21 5.39 -6.70 -12.96
C GLU A 21 6.63 -6.90 -12.09
N ASN A 22 6.57 -6.56 -10.81
CA ASN A 22 7.55 -7.05 -9.83
C ASN A 22 6.81 -7.31 -8.53
N GLY A 23 6.06 -8.41 -8.57
CA GLY A 23 5.97 -9.27 -7.41
C GLY A 23 7.38 -9.71 -6.98
N THR A 24 7.55 -10.04 -5.70
CA THR A 24 8.73 -10.83 -5.30
C THR A 24 8.67 -12.21 -5.97
N PRO A 25 9.76 -13.00 -6.04
CA PRO A 25 9.71 -14.38 -6.52
C PRO A 25 8.61 -15.23 -5.87
N TRP A 26 8.14 -14.83 -4.68
CA TRP A 26 7.09 -15.50 -3.92
C TRP A 26 5.70 -14.85 -4.02
N HIS A 27 5.59 -13.55 -4.33
CA HIS A 27 4.33 -12.82 -4.35
C HIS A 27 4.05 -12.19 -5.72
N GLY A 28 3.47 -12.95 -6.64
CA GLY A 28 3.03 -12.45 -7.95
C GLY A 28 1.95 -11.36 -7.87
N SER A 29 1.64 -10.74 -9.01
CA SER A 29 0.62 -9.69 -9.12
C SER A 29 -0.75 -10.11 -8.58
N ASP A 30 -1.15 -11.34 -8.85
CA ASP A 30 -2.47 -11.87 -8.47
C ASP A 30 -2.59 -12.02 -6.96
N PHE A 31 -1.51 -12.48 -6.30
CA PHE A 31 -1.43 -12.54 -4.86
C PHE A 31 -1.57 -11.15 -4.24
N ILE A 32 -0.80 -10.18 -4.75
CA ILE A 32 -0.83 -8.80 -4.24
C ILE A 32 -2.21 -8.17 -4.45
N ALA A 33 -2.87 -8.44 -5.57
CA ALA A 33 -4.23 -7.97 -5.81
C ALA A 33 -5.25 -8.60 -4.85
N ALA A 34 -5.13 -9.90 -4.58
CA ALA A 34 -5.99 -10.61 -3.62
C ALA A 34 -5.80 -10.07 -2.20
N GLU A 35 -4.56 -9.89 -1.75
CA GLU A 35 -4.26 -9.34 -0.43
C GLU A 35 -4.69 -7.87 -0.31
N LEU A 36 -4.52 -7.08 -1.38
CA LEU A 36 -5.05 -5.72 -1.41
C LEU A 36 -6.58 -5.74 -1.30
N GLN A 37 -7.28 -6.68 -1.90
CA GLN A 37 -8.72 -6.82 -1.71
C GLN A 37 -9.07 -7.24 -0.28
N ARG A 38 -8.26 -8.12 0.33
CA ARG A 38 -8.44 -8.57 1.71
C ARG A 38 -8.39 -7.41 2.71
N THR A 39 -7.58 -6.38 2.46
CA THR A 39 -7.62 -5.16 3.29
C THR A 39 -8.97 -4.42 3.30
N ARG A 40 -9.87 -4.67 2.32
CA ARG A 40 -11.26 -4.13 2.33
C ARG A 40 -12.25 -5.06 3.04
N SER A 41 -12.10 -6.37 2.87
CA SER A 41 -13.13 -7.34 3.24
C SER A 41 -12.86 -8.07 4.56
N ASP A 42 -11.59 -8.34 4.87
CA ASP A 42 -11.18 -9.15 6.01
C ASP A 42 -9.72 -8.84 6.41
N PRO A 43 -9.42 -7.59 6.83
CA PRO A 43 -8.06 -7.22 7.23
C PRO A 43 -7.67 -7.88 8.56
N ASP A 44 -6.39 -8.19 8.73
CA ASP A 44 -5.87 -8.72 9.99
C ASP A 44 -5.86 -7.65 11.10
N SER A 45 -5.87 -6.37 10.74
CA SER A 45 -5.99 -5.25 11.67
C SER A 45 -6.72 -4.06 11.05
N THR A 46 -7.52 -3.37 11.86
CA THR A 46 -8.16 -2.10 11.52
C THR A 46 -8.00 -1.12 12.67
N VAL A 47 -7.58 0.10 12.35
CA VAL A 47 -7.51 1.22 13.28
C VAL A 47 -8.21 2.41 12.65
N SER A 48 -9.07 3.08 13.41
CA SER A 48 -9.70 4.32 12.99
C SER A 48 -9.36 5.44 13.97
N VAL A 49 -9.08 6.63 13.43
CA VAL A 49 -8.67 7.80 14.20
C VAL A 49 -9.23 9.07 13.55
N SER A 50 -9.73 9.96 14.40
CA SER A 50 -10.13 11.30 14.00
C SER A 50 -8.93 12.24 14.12
N ILE A 51 -8.64 13.01 13.06
CA ILE A 51 -7.50 13.91 12.97
C ILE A 51 -8.04 15.32 12.73
N ALA A 52 -7.67 16.24 13.62
CA ALA A 52 -8.01 17.67 13.52
C ALA A 52 -7.12 18.38 12.49
N ALA A 53 -7.22 17.95 11.23
CA ALA A 53 -6.63 18.61 10.07
C ALA A 53 -7.43 18.34 8.78
N PRO A 54 -7.32 19.22 7.77
CA PRO A 54 -7.92 19.00 6.45
C PRO A 54 -7.41 17.72 5.77
N ARG A 55 -8.30 17.04 5.02
CA ARG A 55 -8.01 15.74 4.41
C ARG A 55 -6.79 15.76 3.49
N ASP A 56 -6.65 16.80 2.68
CA ASP A 56 -5.55 16.94 1.72
C ASP A 56 -4.21 17.00 2.46
N TYR A 57 -4.16 17.75 3.56
CA TYR A 57 -2.97 17.83 4.41
C TYR A 57 -2.63 16.46 5.02
N VAL A 58 -3.63 15.76 5.58
CA VAL A 58 -3.42 14.43 6.19
C VAL A 58 -2.94 13.43 5.14
N PHE A 59 -3.54 13.44 3.94
CA PHE A 59 -3.16 12.56 2.84
C PHE A 59 -1.71 12.78 2.42
N ASP A 60 -1.33 14.04 2.15
CA ASP A 60 0.02 14.39 1.72
C ASP A 60 1.04 14.07 2.81
N PHE A 61 0.72 14.39 4.07
CA PHE A 61 1.58 14.11 5.21
C PHE A 61 1.88 12.61 5.36
N LEU A 62 0.86 11.76 5.36
CA LEU A 62 1.03 10.30 5.56
C LEU A 62 1.65 9.60 4.34
N SER A 63 1.38 10.09 3.13
CA SER A 63 1.90 9.46 1.91
C SER A 63 3.34 9.90 1.60
N THR A 64 3.70 11.15 1.90
CA THR A 64 4.95 11.76 1.41
C THR A 64 5.97 12.19 2.46
N ARG A 65 5.63 12.18 3.76
CA ARG A 65 6.48 12.75 4.84
C ARG A 65 6.73 11.75 5.97
N LEU A 66 6.86 10.47 5.64
CA LEU A 66 7.02 9.39 6.62
C LEU A 66 8.24 9.59 7.55
N ASP A 67 9.32 10.16 7.02
CA ASP A 67 10.53 10.51 7.77
C ASP A 67 10.31 11.59 8.84
N GLU A 68 9.23 12.36 8.77
CA GLU A 68 8.94 13.37 9.79
C GLU A 68 8.20 12.85 11.01
N TYR A 69 7.58 11.67 10.92
CA TYR A 69 6.72 11.16 11.99
C TYR A 69 6.94 9.69 12.37
N ALA A 70 7.66 8.91 11.55
CA ALA A 70 8.03 7.56 11.93
C ALA A 70 9.27 7.58 12.82
N ASP A 71 9.14 7.05 14.03
CA ASP A 71 10.26 6.91 14.95
C ASP A 71 11.43 6.16 14.31
N GLY A 72 12.61 6.75 14.41
CA GLY A 72 13.86 6.18 13.89
C GLY A 72 14.02 6.27 12.37
N ALA A 73 13.13 6.95 11.64
CA ALA A 73 13.31 7.25 10.23
C ALA A 73 14.25 8.46 10.06
N ALA A 74 15.31 8.29 9.28
CA ALA A 74 16.33 9.31 9.04
C ALA A 74 16.13 10.05 7.69
N ALA A 75 15.60 9.34 6.68
CA ALA A 75 15.40 9.90 5.35
C ALA A 75 14.32 9.17 4.56
N LEU A 76 13.69 9.89 3.63
CA LEU A 76 12.72 9.35 2.69
C LEU A 76 13.12 9.63 1.25
N ARG A 77 13.00 8.62 0.38
CA ARG A 77 13.21 8.76 -1.06
C ARG A 77 12.10 8.06 -1.83
N PHE A 78 11.78 8.62 -3.00
CA PHE A 78 10.89 7.98 -3.97
C PHE A 78 11.65 7.55 -5.21
N ASP A 79 11.27 6.38 -5.74
CA ASP A 79 11.64 5.90 -7.07
C ASP A 79 10.37 5.76 -7.90
N HIS A 80 10.36 6.42 -9.06
CA HIS A 80 9.22 6.48 -9.97
C HIS A 80 9.41 5.64 -11.23
N ALA A 81 10.45 4.80 -11.32
CA ALA A 81 10.71 3.96 -12.49
C ALA A 81 9.54 3.03 -12.83
N GLY A 82 8.84 2.52 -11.80
CA GLY A 82 7.64 1.69 -11.96
C GLY A 82 6.32 2.45 -11.92
N SER A 83 6.35 3.79 -11.91
CA SER A 83 5.15 4.61 -11.70
C SER A 83 4.23 4.62 -12.93
N ALA A 84 2.92 4.51 -12.68
CA ALA A 84 1.88 4.71 -13.69
C ALA A 84 1.78 6.17 -14.18
N SER A 85 2.44 7.11 -13.49
CA SER A 85 2.58 8.50 -13.91
C SER A 85 4.06 8.84 -14.01
N THR A 86 4.58 8.97 -15.22
CA THR A 86 6.01 9.10 -15.50
C THR A 86 6.66 10.21 -14.67
N GLY A 87 7.68 9.85 -13.88
CA GLY A 87 8.43 10.78 -13.05
C GLY A 87 7.67 11.39 -11.87
N ARG A 88 6.49 10.86 -11.54
CA ARG A 88 5.62 11.36 -10.46
C ARG A 88 5.18 10.23 -9.54
N LEU A 89 4.80 10.60 -8.33
CA LEU A 89 4.19 9.68 -7.39
C LEU A 89 2.84 9.20 -7.93
N ALA A 90 2.72 7.89 -8.15
CA ALA A 90 1.49 7.20 -8.51
C ALA A 90 1.62 5.71 -8.16
N ARG A 91 0.58 4.93 -8.45
CA ARG A 91 0.66 3.45 -8.39
C ARG A 91 1.93 2.95 -9.08
N GLY A 92 2.66 2.06 -8.42
CA GLY A 92 3.91 1.48 -8.87
C GLY A 92 5.17 2.25 -8.44
N SER A 93 5.03 3.49 -7.95
CA SER A 93 6.15 4.19 -7.29
C SER A 93 6.60 3.42 -6.04
N LEU A 94 7.90 3.45 -5.76
CA LEU A 94 8.52 2.86 -4.59
C LEU A 94 8.93 3.96 -3.61
N ARG A 95 8.42 3.89 -2.38
CA ARG A 95 8.87 4.68 -1.24
C ARG A 95 9.94 3.89 -0.50
N ILE A 96 11.09 4.50 -0.27
CA ILE A 96 12.21 3.89 0.45
C ILE A 96 12.50 4.77 1.65
N THR A 97 12.26 4.24 2.83
CA THR A 97 12.59 4.88 4.10
C THR A 97 13.91 4.34 4.59
N THR A 98 14.85 5.21 4.94
CA THR A 98 16.11 4.85 5.59
C THR A 98 15.98 5.13 7.08
N MET A 99 16.32 4.15 7.90
CA MET A 99 16.30 4.25 9.36
C MET A 99 17.62 4.84 9.87
N ASP A 100 17.66 5.30 11.13
CA ASP A 100 18.86 5.89 11.76
C ASP A 100 20.07 4.95 11.77
N ASN A 101 19.82 3.63 11.80
CA ASN A 101 20.87 2.61 11.73
C ASN A 101 21.32 2.28 10.29
N GLY A 102 20.80 2.99 9.30
CA GLY A 102 21.10 2.81 7.87
C GLY A 102 20.31 1.69 7.19
N GLU A 103 19.47 0.94 7.89
CA GLU A 103 18.59 -0.05 7.27
C GLU A 103 17.48 0.61 6.46
N THR A 104 17.01 -0.05 5.40
CA THR A 104 15.97 0.49 4.53
C THR A 104 14.69 -0.35 4.52
N LEU A 105 13.55 0.32 4.45
CA LEU A 105 12.23 -0.28 4.23
C LEU A 105 11.68 0.18 2.87
N ALA A 106 11.35 -0.79 2.00
CA ALA A 106 10.87 -0.55 0.65
C ALA A 106 9.35 -0.82 0.54
N GLN A 107 8.59 0.19 0.12
CA GLN A 107 7.12 0.16 0.08
C GLN A 107 6.62 0.60 -1.29
N ARG A 108 6.02 -0.31 -2.05
CA ARG A 108 5.49 -0.03 -3.39
C ARG A 108 4.04 0.40 -3.31
N PHE A 109 3.71 1.59 -3.82
CA PHE A 109 2.31 2.04 -3.91
C PHE A 109 1.51 1.13 -4.84
N LEU A 110 0.45 0.54 -4.32
CA LEU A 110 -0.52 -0.26 -5.07
C LEU A 110 -1.72 0.59 -5.51
N LEU A 111 -2.01 1.62 -4.73
CA LEU A 111 -3.11 2.55 -4.93
C LEU A 111 -2.67 3.93 -4.47
N LEU A 112 -3.05 4.96 -5.24
CA LEU A 112 -2.88 6.36 -4.88
C LEU A 112 -4.02 7.16 -5.53
N THR A 113 -5.09 7.35 -4.78
CA THR A 113 -6.29 8.12 -5.16
C THR A 113 -6.37 9.32 -4.23
N ALA A 114 -5.57 10.35 -4.53
CA ALA A 114 -5.56 11.57 -3.73
C ALA A 114 -6.90 12.31 -3.80
N PRO A 115 -7.37 12.93 -2.70
CA PRO A 115 -6.84 12.89 -1.33
C PRO A 115 -7.48 11.80 -0.44
N THR A 116 -8.14 10.80 -1.03
CA THR A 116 -9.06 9.92 -0.30
C THR A 116 -8.47 8.59 0.12
N GLU A 117 -7.53 8.04 -0.64
CA GLU A 117 -7.09 6.67 -0.40
C GLU A 117 -5.69 6.40 -0.97
N PHE A 118 -4.87 5.67 -0.23
CA PHE A 118 -3.66 5.08 -0.78
C PHE A 118 -3.35 3.74 -0.09
N ALA A 119 -2.64 2.88 -0.79
CA ALA A 119 -2.19 1.60 -0.24
C ALA A 119 -0.81 1.26 -0.78
N TYR A 120 -0.02 0.55 0.02
CA TYR A 120 1.29 0.08 -0.39
C TYR A 120 1.53 -1.37 0.04
N TYR A 121 2.37 -2.04 -0.72
CA TYR A 121 2.96 -3.33 -0.41
C TYR A 121 4.35 -3.12 0.18
N THR A 122 4.58 -3.61 1.39
CA THR A 122 5.92 -3.64 1.99
C THR A 122 6.68 -4.83 1.43
N ASN A 123 7.71 -4.55 0.62
CA ASN A 123 8.54 -5.56 0.01
C ASN A 123 9.74 -5.87 0.90
N MET A 124 9.66 -6.96 1.65
CA MET A 124 10.71 -7.36 2.58
C MET A 124 11.99 -7.84 1.89
N GLU A 125 11.96 -8.21 0.62
CA GLU A 125 13.16 -8.61 -0.12
C GLU A 125 13.96 -7.42 -0.64
N LEU A 126 13.27 -6.32 -0.94
CA LEU A 126 13.90 -5.04 -1.29
C LEU A 126 14.28 -4.22 -0.04
N SER A 127 13.85 -4.68 1.14
CA SER A 127 14.16 -4.06 2.42
C SER A 127 15.38 -4.73 3.05
N THR A 128 16.24 -3.95 3.69
CA THR A 128 17.31 -4.49 4.53
C THR A 128 16.87 -4.56 6.00
N LEU A 129 15.85 -3.78 6.38
CA LEU A 129 15.29 -3.78 7.72
C LEU A 129 14.72 -5.17 8.06
N SER A 130 15.26 -5.81 9.09
CA SER A 130 14.79 -7.12 9.52
C SER A 130 13.60 -7.02 10.48
N VAL A 131 12.38 -6.99 9.94
CA VAL A 131 11.14 -7.18 10.73
C VAL A 131 10.63 -8.61 10.65
N PRO A 132 9.90 -9.11 11.66
CA PRO A 132 9.38 -10.48 11.66
C PRO A 132 8.13 -10.65 10.77
N LEU A 133 8.16 -10.11 9.55
CA LEU A 133 7.09 -10.17 8.55
C LEU A 133 7.63 -10.75 7.24
N ASP A 134 6.82 -11.56 6.56
CA ASP A 134 7.09 -11.98 5.18
C ASP A 134 6.60 -10.91 4.19
N TYR A 135 5.44 -10.29 4.49
CA TYR A 135 4.94 -9.12 3.79
C TYR A 135 3.90 -8.36 4.63
N SER A 136 3.58 -7.14 4.19
CA SER A 136 2.34 -6.47 4.58
C SER A 136 1.77 -5.65 3.42
N ILE A 137 0.45 -5.52 3.38
CA ILE A 137 -0.26 -4.51 2.60
C ILE A 137 -1.01 -3.63 3.59
N THR A 138 -0.72 -2.33 3.55
CA THR A 138 -1.40 -1.34 4.36
C THR A 138 -2.20 -0.42 3.45
N ARG A 139 -3.43 -0.14 3.84
CA ARG A 139 -4.34 0.77 3.15
C ARG A 139 -4.80 1.85 4.12
N TYR A 140 -4.76 3.08 3.64
CA TYR A 140 -5.23 4.28 4.32
C TYR A 140 -6.45 4.79 3.56
N SER A 141 -7.57 4.95 4.26
CA SER A 141 -8.80 5.54 3.72
C SER A 141 -9.16 6.77 4.54
N LEU A 142 -9.31 7.92 3.88
CA LEU A 142 -9.53 9.20 4.51
C LEU A 142 -10.90 9.75 4.10
N THR A 143 -11.73 10.02 5.10
CA THR A 143 -13.05 10.62 4.92
C THR A 143 -13.06 12.00 5.56
N GLU A 144 -13.43 13.01 4.79
CA GLU A 144 -13.61 14.35 5.33
C GLU A 144 -14.90 14.39 6.15
N THR A 145 -14.80 14.74 7.42
CA THR A 145 -15.97 14.91 8.30
C THR A 145 -16.45 16.36 8.31
N ASN A 146 -15.49 17.29 8.24
CA ASN A 146 -15.67 18.71 7.93
C ASN A 146 -14.33 19.29 7.43
N TYR A 147 -14.32 20.56 7.06
CA TYR A 147 -13.14 21.22 6.48
C TYR A 147 -11.87 21.15 7.35
N GLU A 148 -12.01 21.02 8.67
CA GLU A 148 -10.90 20.98 9.62
C GLU A 148 -10.63 19.58 10.19
N ASN A 149 -11.44 18.57 9.85
CA ASN A 149 -11.37 17.25 10.48
C ASN A 149 -11.50 16.11 9.47
N THR A 150 -10.58 15.16 9.60
CA THR A 150 -10.49 13.96 8.76
C THR A 150 -10.60 12.72 9.62
N GLU A 151 -11.50 11.82 9.24
CA GLU A 151 -11.50 10.46 9.77
C GLU A 151 -10.55 9.60 8.92
N LEU A 152 -9.55 9.02 9.56
CA LEU A 152 -8.61 8.10 8.93
C LEU A 152 -8.91 6.67 9.38
N SER A 153 -9.06 5.76 8.42
CA SER A 153 -9.06 4.32 8.67
C SER A 153 -7.82 3.69 8.04
N VAL A 154 -7.08 2.93 8.85
CA VAL A 154 -5.90 2.16 8.45
C VAL A 154 -6.22 0.68 8.59
N THR A 155 -6.16 -0.04 7.48
CA THR A 155 -6.38 -1.49 7.44
C THR A 155 -5.12 -2.19 6.95
N VAL A 156 -4.76 -3.31 7.57
CA VAL A 156 -3.55 -4.07 7.25
C VAL A 156 -3.91 -5.52 6.98
N SER A 157 -3.35 -6.09 5.90
CA SER A 157 -3.21 -7.54 5.73
C SER A 157 -1.72 -7.88 5.75
N TYR A 158 -1.33 -8.92 6.46
CA TYR A 158 0.08 -9.28 6.60
C TYR A 158 0.25 -10.77 6.87
N GLN A 159 1.47 -11.24 6.62
CA GLN A 159 1.92 -12.56 7.07
C GLN A 159 3.15 -12.38 7.94
N ALA A 160 3.09 -12.91 9.16
CA ALA A 160 4.24 -12.97 10.04
C ALA A 160 5.25 -14.01 9.53
N SER A 161 6.54 -13.69 9.64
CA SER A 161 7.60 -14.64 9.31
C SER A 161 7.78 -15.69 10.41
N SER A 162 8.36 -16.84 10.07
CA SER A 162 8.74 -17.87 11.04
C SER A 162 9.71 -17.38 12.13
N LYS A 163 10.45 -16.29 11.88
CA LYS A 163 11.31 -15.62 12.88
C LYS A 163 10.51 -15.09 14.08
N LEU A 164 9.24 -14.73 13.89
CA LEU A 164 8.37 -14.30 14.98
C LEU A 164 8.21 -15.43 16.01
N PHE A 165 7.92 -16.65 15.54
CA PHE A 165 7.77 -17.81 16.41
C PHE A 165 9.07 -18.18 17.12
N ALA A 166 10.22 -17.99 16.47
CA ALA A 166 11.53 -18.18 17.13
C ALA A 166 11.78 -17.22 18.31
N HIS A 167 11.10 -16.06 18.36
CA HIS A 167 11.16 -15.14 19.49
C HIS A 167 10.15 -15.48 20.60
N ILE A 168 9.04 -16.14 20.27
CA ILE A 168 7.98 -16.51 21.23
C ILE A 168 8.34 -17.76 22.02
N VAL A 169 9.06 -18.73 21.42
CA VAL A 169 9.37 -20.03 22.06
C VAL A 169 10.70 -19.99 22.84
N ARG A 170 11.01 -18.88 23.52
CA ARG A 170 12.17 -18.76 24.41
C ARG A 170 11.78 -18.81 25.88
#